data_AF-A0A933X7C6-F1
#
_entry.id   AF-A0A933X7C6-F1
#
_cell.length_a   1.000
_cell.length_b   1.000
_cell.length_c   1.000
_cell.angle_alpha   90.00
_cell.angle_beta   90.00
_cell.angle_gamma   90.00
#
_symmetry.space_group_name_H-M   'P 1'
#
loop_
_entity.id
_entity.type
_entity.pdbx_description
1 polymer ?
#
loop_
_entity_poly.entity_id
_entity_poly.type
_entity_poly.pdbx_seq_one_letter_code
_entity_poly.pdbx_strand_id
1 'polypeptide(L)'
;MSSAKVKTIVATLLIAGSALAMLAYFHKTPPPPNRLEHEAVGRVLAEGAAKLLAGGGRVSVIARDTALFRNPASDLQFRGFMAAAKKLKLNVGATNYVKLDPLRVVKLQPADYLGILQRLNEGDVVVSFLGPPFLAPEQRAKLAGKGFRIVALCSGAMPWQVDLRELFGQGLLHAAIISRGAPSATLPQTEDSQVWFHHFYQLITPASVTEMPFPVNAGSR
;
A
#
# COMPACT_ATOMS: atom_id res chain seq x y z
N MET A 1 -0.63 -60.91 18.57
CA MET A 1 -0.90 -59.97 17.45
C MET A 1 -0.11 -60.45 16.24
N SER A 2 -0.70 -60.64 15.05
CA SER A 2 0.02 -61.26 13.92
C SER A 2 1.05 -60.30 13.31
N SER A 3 2.16 -60.85 12.80
CA SER A 3 3.24 -60.09 12.13
C SER A 3 2.73 -59.17 11.02
N ALA A 4 1.67 -59.56 10.32
CA ALA A 4 1.04 -58.76 9.28
C ALA A 4 0.43 -57.45 9.82
N LYS A 5 -0.28 -57.51 10.96
CA LYS A 5 -0.89 -56.32 11.57
C LYS A 5 0.17 -55.30 12.03
N VAL A 6 1.30 -55.79 12.55
CA VAL A 6 2.42 -54.93 12.96
C VAL A 6 3.02 -54.21 11.75
N LYS A 7 3.25 -54.91 10.64
CA LYS A 7 3.77 -54.32 9.41
C LYS A 7 2.84 -53.24 8.84
N THR A 8 1.53 -53.48 8.84
CA THR A 8 0.55 -52.50 8.38
C THR A 8 0.55 -51.24 9.25
N ILE A 9 0.57 -51.38 10.58
CA ILE A 9 0.60 -50.23 11.50
C ILE A 9 1.87 -49.40 11.28
N VAL A 10 3.02 -50.05 11.16
CA VAL A 10 4.31 -49.37 10.92
C VAL A 10 4.29 -48.64 9.58
N ALA A 11 3.79 -49.26 8.51
CA ALA A 11 3.70 -48.64 7.18
C ALA A 11 2.77 -47.41 7.19
N THR A 12 1.62 -47.49 7.83
CA THR A 12 0.68 -46.36 7.94
C THR A 12 1.28 -45.19 8.72
N LEU A 13 1.98 -45.47 9.83
CA LEU A 13 2.68 -44.43 10.61
C LEU A 13 3.79 -43.76 9.81
N LEU A 14 4.55 -44.54 9.02
CA LEU A 14 5.59 -44.02 8.13
C LEU A 14 4.99 -43.09 7.07
N ILE A 15 3.91 -43.52 6.41
CA ILE A 15 3.25 -42.69 5.38
C ILE A 15 2.67 -41.42 5.99
N ALA A 16 1.97 -41.51 7.12
CA ALA A 16 1.40 -40.36 7.81
C ALA A 16 2.50 -39.40 8.29
N GLY A 17 3.58 -39.92 8.86
CA GLY A 17 4.74 -39.14 9.29
C GLY A 17 5.44 -38.43 8.13
N SER A 18 5.66 -39.13 7.02
CA SER A 18 6.22 -38.55 5.79
C SER A 18 5.30 -37.47 5.20
N ALA A 19 3.99 -37.69 5.16
CA ALA A 19 3.04 -36.69 4.67
C ALA A 19 3.01 -35.43 5.55
N LEU A 20 3.06 -35.59 6.88
CA LEU A 20 3.11 -34.47 7.83
C LEU A 20 4.42 -33.68 7.70
N ALA A 21 5.55 -34.38 7.60
CA ALA A 21 6.86 -33.76 7.41
C ALA A 21 6.93 -33.01 6.07
N MET A 22 6.35 -33.59 5.02
CA MET A 22 6.25 -32.98 3.70
C MET A 22 5.37 -31.72 3.74
N LEU A 23 4.22 -31.77 4.43
CA LEU A 23 3.37 -30.61 4.68
C LEU A 23 4.11 -29.50 5.42
N ALA A 24 4.81 -29.82 6.51
CA ALA A 24 5.58 -28.84 7.29
C ALA A 24 6.74 -28.25 6.50
N TYR A 25 7.40 -29.04 5.64
CA TYR A 25 8.51 -28.59 4.81
C TYR A 25 8.06 -27.66 3.69
N PHE A 26 6.96 -27.99 3.00
CA PHE A 26 6.42 -27.17 1.91
C PHE A 26 5.57 -26.00 2.39
N HIS A 27 4.96 -26.08 3.58
CA HIS A 27 4.21 -25.00 4.21
C HIS A 27 5.03 -24.30 5.29
N LYS A 28 6.29 -23.97 4.99
CA LYS A 28 7.00 -22.96 5.80
C LYS A 28 6.20 -21.67 5.73
N THR A 29 5.48 -21.36 6.80
CA THR A 29 4.79 -20.09 6.94
C THR A 29 5.82 -18.98 6.77
N PRO A 30 5.64 -18.06 5.80
CA PRO A 30 6.56 -16.95 5.66
C PRO A 30 6.60 -16.18 6.98
N PRO A 31 7.76 -15.62 7.36
CA PRO A 31 7.86 -14.81 8.56
C PRO A 31 6.84 -13.66 8.48
N PRO A 32 6.24 -13.25 9.61
CA PRO A 32 5.34 -12.12 9.61
C PRO A 32 6.08 -10.87 9.11
N PRO A 33 5.40 -9.97 8.38
CA PRO A 33 6.06 -8.77 7.90
C PRO A 33 6.49 -7.88 9.07
N ASN A 34 7.56 -7.11 8.84
CA ASN A 34 8.06 -6.21 9.86
C ASN A 34 7.05 -5.09 10.13
N ARG A 35 6.61 -5.00 11.39
CA ARG A 35 5.66 -4.00 11.85
C ARG A 35 6.16 -2.57 11.63
N LEU A 36 7.41 -2.31 12.00
CA LEU A 36 7.97 -0.95 12.03
C LEU A 36 8.02 -0.35 10.63
N GLU A 37 8.40 -1.13 9.63
CA GLU A 37 8.42 -0.73 8.23
C GLU A 37 7.03 -0.25 7.77
N HIS A 38 6.03 -1.11 7.93
CA HIS A 38 4.70 -0.85 7.37
C HIS A 38 3.93 0.22 8.15
N GLU A 39 4.02 0.24 9.48
CA GLU A 39 3.39 1.29 10.29
C GLU A 39 4.02 2.67 10.00
N ALA A 40 5.32 2.72 9.68
CA ALA A 40 5.98 3.97 9.32
C ALA A 40 5.44 4.56 8.01
N VAL A 41 5.15 3.71 7.00
CA VAL A 41 4.50 4.16 5.75
C VAL A 41 3.15 4.84 6.06
N GLY A 42 2.33 4.19 6.87
CA GLY A 42 1.04 4.76 7.31
C GLY A 42 1.20 6.10 8.03
N ARG A 43 2.19 6.19 8.93
CA ARG A 43 2.50 7.43 9.65
C ARG A 43 2.90 8.55 8.69
N VAL A 44 3.80 8.29 7.74
CA VAL A 44 4.24 9.30 6.77
C VAL A 44 3.10 9.76 5.86
N LEU A 45 2.17 8.87 5.49
CA LEU A 45 0.95 9.27 4.77
C LEU A 45 0.09 10.23 5.60
N ALA A 46 -0.09 9.97 6.90
CA ALA A 46 -0.84 10.85 7.79
C ALA A 46 -0.17 12.21 7.95
N GLU A 47 1.15 12.24 8.13
CA GLU A 47 1.93 13.47 8.19
C GLU A 47 1.87 14.26 6.87
N GLY A 48 1.93 13.57 5.72
CA GLY A 48 1.77 14.18 4.41
C GLY A 48 0.37 14.77 4.22
N ALA A 49 -0.67 14.06 4.67
CA ALA A 49 -2.03 14.57 4.63
C ALA A 49 -2.22 15.80 5.54
N ALA A 50 -1.65 15.77 6.73
CA ALA A 50 -1.68 16.89 7.68
C ALA A 50 -1.10 18.17 7.07
N LYS A 51 0.01 18.06 6.33
CA LYS A 51 0.66 19.20 5.66
C LYS A 51 -0.14 19.77 4.50
N LEU A 52 -1.04 18.98 3.91
CA LEU A 52 -1.80 19.36 2.72
C LEU A 52 -3.25 19.76 3.02
N LEU A 53 -3.74 19.48 4.23
CA LEU A 53 -5.06 19.91 4.67
C LEU A 53 -5.10 21.43 4.77
N ALA A 54 -6.10 22.04 4.12
CA ALA A 54 -6.48 23.40 4.42
C ALA A 54 -7.27 23.44 5.73
N GLY A 55 -7.31 24.60 6.39
CA GLY A 55 -8.06 24.77 7.65
C GLY A 55 -9.52 24.33 7.49
N GLY A 56 -9.92 23.28 8.22
CA GLY A 56 -11.29 22.74 8.20
C GLY A 56 -11.55 21.60 7.20
N GLY A 57 -10.59 21.24 6.36
CA GLY A 57 -10.70 20.11 5.44
C GLY A 57 -10.78 18.76 6.16
N ARG A 58 -11.28 17.74 5.46
CA ARG A 58 -11.35 16.36 5.94
C ARG A 58 -10.41 15.44 5.17
N VAL A 59 -10.06 14.33 5.80
CA VAL A 59 -9.30 13.26 5.17
C VAL A 59 -10.26 12.15 4.72
N SER A 60 -10.23 11.84 3.43
CA SER A 60 -10.86 10.65 2.85
C SER A 60 -9.78 9.60 2.60
N VAL A 61 -9.96 8.39 3.11
CA VAL A 61 -8.98 7.32 2.98
C VAL A 61 -9.48 6.28 1.98
N ILE A 62 -8.59 5.78 1.13
CA ILE A 62 -8.83 4.68 0.21
C ILE A 62 -7.91 3.53 0.63
N ALA A 63 -8.47 2.43 1.10
CA ALA A 63 -7.73 1.29 1.61
C ALA A 63 -8.24 -0.02 0.99
N ARG A 64 -7.39 -1.04 0.99
CA ARG A 64 -7.80 -2.40 0.59
C ARG A 64 -8.75 -2.97 1.65
N ASP A 65 -9.83 -3.61 1.20
CA ASP A 65 -10.62 -4.50 2.04
C ASP A 65 -9.85 -5.83 2.22
N THR A 66 -9.46 -6.12 3.46
CA THR A 66 -8.71 -7.32 3.85
C THR A 66 -9.56 -8.33 4.61
N ALA A 67 -10.89 -8.13 4.69
CA ALA A 67 -11.79 -9.00 5.45
C ALA A 67 -11.84 -10.43 4.90
N LEU A 68 -11.84 -10.58 3.56
CA LEU A 68 -11.87 -11.89 2.89
C LEU A 68 -10.46 -12.41 2.56
N PHE A 69 -9.53 -11.51 2.22
CA PHE A 69 -8.16 -11.86 1.84
C PHE A 69 -7.19 -11.03 2.68
N ARG A 70 -6.68 -11.65 3.75
CA ARG A 70 -5.78 -10.99 4.69
C ARG A 70 -4.54 -10.49 3.98
N ASN A 71 -4.18 -9.24 4.26
CA ASN A 71 -2.91 -8.66 3.84
C ASN A 71 -2.29 -7.93 5.04
N PRO A 72 -1.42 -8.63 5.80
CA PRO A 72 -0.86 -8.05 7.02
C PRO A 72 -0.07 -6.76 6.78
N ALA A 73 0.57 -6.59 5.62
CA ALA A 73 1.26 -5.35 5.29
C ALA A 73 0.29 -4.17 5.13
N SER A 74 -0.81 -4.35 4.38
CA SER A 74 -1.86 -3.33 4.26
C SER A 74 -2.53 -3.02 5.59
N ASP A 75 -2.79 -4.04 6.42
CA ASP A 75 -3.39 -3.86 7.75
C ASP A 75 -2.48 -3.03 8.67
N LEU A 76 -1.17 -3.31 8.64
CA LEU A 76 -0.16 -2.57 9.41
C LEU A 76 0.01 -1.13 8.92
N GLN A 77 0.03 -0.91 7.61
CA GLN A 77 0.06 0.43 7.02
C GLN A 77 -1.16 1.25 7.43
N PHE A 78 -2.37 0.70 7.28
CA PHE A 78 -3.60 1.38 7.66
C PHE A 78 -3.64 1.66 9.17
N ARG A 79 -3.19 0.72 10.00
CA ARG A 79 -3.09 0.91 11.46
C ARG A 79 -2.13 2.05 11.81
N GLY A 80 -0.93 2.07 11.22
CA GLY A 80 0.05 3.14 11.43
C GLY A 80 -0.51 4.51 11.06
N PHE A 81 -1.25 4.58 9.97
CA PHE A 81 -1.97 5.79 9.56
C PHE A 81 -3.02 6.21 10.58
N MET A 82 -3.93 5.32 10.99
CA MET A 82 -4.98 5.68 11.95
C MET A 82 -4.41 6.13 13.30
N ALA A 83 -3.33 5.49 13.76
CA ALA A 83 -2.63 5.89 14.97
C ALA A 83 -2.00 7.29 14.85
N ALA A 84 -1.35 7.58 13.72
CA ALA A 84 -0.77 8.90 13.45
C ALA A 84 -1.83 9.98 13.23
N ALA A 85 -2.89 9.68 12.48
CA ALA A 85 -4.03 10.57 12.25
C ALA A 85 -4.70 10.99 13.57
N LYS A 86 -4.86 10.05 14.51
CA LYS A 86 -5.36 10.34 15.86
C LYS A 86 -4.43 11.30 16.61
N LYS A 87 -3.11 11.06 16.58
CA LYS A 87 -2.12 11.93 17.25
C LYS A 87 -2.09 13.33 16.64
N LEU A 88 -2.21 13.43 15.32
CA LEU A 88 -2.25 14.68 14.56
C LEU A 88 -3.63 15.36 14.57
N LYS A 89 -4.62 14.76 15.23
CA LYS A 89 -6.01 15.25 15.31
C LYS A 89 -6.65 15.49 13.93
N LEU A 90 -6.34 14.63 12.96
CA LEU A 90 -6.92 14.72 11.62
C LEU A 90 -8.41 14.35 11.65
N ASN A 91 -9.22 15.12 10.94
CA ASN A 91 -10.63 14.81 10.74
C ASN A 91 -10.78 13.76 9.63
N VAL A 92 -10.67 12.48 9.97
CA VAL A 92 -10.89 11.38 9.03
C VAL A 92 -12.39 11.18 8.81
N GLY A 93 -12.90 11.64 7.68
CA GLY A 93 -14.33 11.65 7.38
C GLY A 93 -14.86 10.33 6.82
N ALA A 94 -14.19 9.76 5.84
CA ALA A 94 -14.61 8.52 5.18
C ALA A 94 -13.42 7.57 4.97
N THR A 95 -13.65 6.28 5.17
CA THR A 95 -12.72 5.22 4.75
C THR A 95 -13.41 4.36 3.70
N ASN A 96 -12.89 4.39 2.48
CA ASN A 96 -13.40 3.66 1.33
C ASN A 96 -12.61 2.35 1.22
N TYR A 97 -13.21 1.27 1.71
CA TYR A 97 -12.64 -0.07 1.58
C TYR A 97 -12.93 -0.64 0.19
N VAL A 98 -11.87 -1.00 -0.52
CA VAL A 98 -11.96 -1.52 -1.88
C VAL A 98 -11.71 -3.00 -1.87
N LYS A 99 -12.72 -3.76 -2.31
CA LYS A 99 -12.60 -5.20 -2.53
C LYS A 99 -11.76 -5.45 -3.77
N LEU A 100 -10.55 -5.94 -3.56
CA LEU A 100 -9.65 -6.31 -4.64
C LEU A 100 -9.63 -7.82 -4.80
N ASP A 101 -9.80 -8.25 -6.05
CA ASP A 101 -9.56 -9.63 -6.47
C ASP A 101 -8.06 -9.94 -6.29
N PRO A 102 -7.69 -10.92 -5.45
CA PRO A 102 -6.29 -11.24 -5.18
C PRO A 102 -5.54 -11.76 -6.42
N LEU A 103 -6.25 -12.19 -7.47
CA LEU A 103 -5.66 -12.65 -8.73
C LEU A 103 -5.38 -11.50 -9.70
N ARG A 104 -5.80 -10.27 -9.39
CA ARG A 104 -5.60 -9.09 -10.22
C ARG A 104 -4.58 -8.15 -9.60
N VAL A 105 -3.93 -7.35 -10.46
CA VAL A 105 -3.03 -6.28 -10.00
C VAL A 105 -3.81 -5.32 -9.10
N VAL A 106 -3.22 -4.97 -7.95
CA VAL A 106 -3.78 -4.07 -6.94
C VAL A 106 -3.92 -2.67 -7.56
N LYS A 107 -5.10 -2.37 -8.12
CA LYS A 107 -5.45 -1.06 -8.68
C LYS A 107 -6.93 -0.78 -8.41
N LEU A 108 -7.23 0.43 -7.95
CA LEU A 108 -8.60 0.91 -7.90
C LEU A 108 -9.09 1.21 -9.33
N GLN A 109 -10.33 0.85 -9.63
CA GLN A 109 -10.92 1.16 -10.93
C GLN A 109 -11.09 2.69 -11.08
N PRO A 110 -10.81 3.27 -12.26
CA PRO A 110 -10.93 4.70 -12.51
C PRO A 110 -12.29 5.30 -12.09
N ALA A 111 -13.38 4.58 -12.36
CA ALA A 111 -14.73 5.03 -12.05
C ALA A 111 -14.98 5.12 -10.53
N ASP A 112 -14.51 4.14 -9.76
CA ASP A 112 -14.62 4.14 -8.30
C ASP A 112 -13.80 5.28 -7.70
N TYR A 113 -12.57 5.47 -8.19
CA TYR A 113 -11.71 6.57 -7.77
C TYR A 113 -12.39 7.92 -8.06
N LEU A 114 -12.91 8.11 -9.27
CA LEU A 114 -13.63 9.32 -9.66
C LEU A 114 -14.84 9.58 -8.74
N GLY A 115 -15.64 8.55 -8.44
CA GLY A 115 -16.80 8.67 -7.57
C GLY A 115 -16.45 9.11 -6.15
N ILE A 116 -15.29 8.69 -5.63
CA ILE A 116 -14.76 9.17 -4.35
C ILE A 116 -14.35 10.65 -4.46
N LEU A 117 -13.58 11.02 -5.49
CA LEU A 117 -13.11 12.39 -5.69
C LEU A 117 -14.24 13.40 -5.91
N GLN A 118 -15.32 12.97 -6.57
CA GLN A 118 -16.49 13.82 -6.79
C GLN A 118 -17.22 14.20 -5.49
N ARG A 119 -17.05 13.45 -4.40
CA ARG A 119 -17.65 13.76 -3.09
C ARG A 119 -16.80 14.68 -2.22
N LEU A 120 -15.61 15.02 -2.68
CA LEU A 120 -14.69 15.88 -1.94
C LEU A 120 -14.98 17.35 -2.20
N ASN A 121 -14.69 18.12 -1.16
CA ASN A 121 -14.75 19.58 -1.17
C ASN A 121 -13.34 20.16 -1.34
N GLU A 122 -13.30 21.46 -1.57
CA GLU A 122 -12.05 22.21 -1.56
C GLU A 122 -11.36 22.09 -0.20
N GLY A 123 -10.04 21.90 -0.20
CA GLY A 123 -9.25 21.73 1.01
C GLY A 123 -9.29 20.33 1.64
N ASP A 124 -10.16 19.42 1.15
CA ASP A 124 -10.12 18.01 1.53
C ASP A 124 -8.86 17.33 0.99
N VAL A 125 -8.40 16.31 1.71
CA VAL A 125 -7.24 15.49 1.32
C VAL A 125 -7.65 14.04 1.16
N VAL A 126 -7.21 13.41 0.07
CA VAL A 126 -7.30 11.97 -0.12
C VAL A 126 -5.99 11.31 0.24
N VAL A 127 -6.07 10.24 1.04
CA VAL A 127 -4.97 9.33 1.28
C VAL A 127 -5.29 8.00 0.63
N SER A 128 -4.52 7.62 -0.39
CA SER A 128 -4.72 6.37 -1.11
C SER A 128 -3.60 5.37 -0.84
N PHE A 129 -3.95 4.23 -0.25
CA PHE A 129 -3.05 3.08 -0.09
C PHE A 129 -2.96 2.23 -1.36
N LEU A 130 -3.77 2.53 -2.38
CA LEU A 130 -3.91 1.74 -3.61
C LEU A 130 -3.28 2.42 -4.83
N GLY A 131 -2.44 3.42 -4.60
CA GLY A 131 -1.82 4.20 -5.67
C GLY A 131 -2.60 5.47 -6.04
N PRO A 132 -2.11 6.19 -7.05
CA PRO A 132 -2.68 7.45 -7.47
C PRO A 132 -3.93 7.24 -8.36
N PRO A 133 -4.70 8.30 -8.63
CA PRO A 133 -5.83 8.23 -9.55
C PRO A 133 -5.39 8.02 -10.99
N PHE A 134 -6.01 7.07 -11.69
CA PHE A 134 -5.88 6.87 -13.14
C PHE A 134 -7.14 7.37 -13.82
N LEU A 135 -7.16 8.64 -14.21
CA LEU A 135 -8.34 9.26 -14.79
C LEU A 135 -8.07 9.69 -16.23
N ALA A 136 -8.98 9.30 -17.12
CA ALA A 136 -9.01 9.79 -18.50
C ALA A 136 -9.28 11.31 -18.54
N PRO A 137 -8.87 12.04 -19.59
CA PRO A 137 -9.08 13.49 -19.71
C PRO A 137 -10.51 13.93 -19.41
N GLU A 138 -11.51 13.17 -19.88
CA GLU A 138 -12.93 13.46 -19.71
C GLU A 138 -13.37 13.29 -18.24
N GLN A 139 -12.77 12.36 -17.53
CA GLN A 139 -13.00 12.16 -16.10
C GLN A 139 -12.34 13.27 -15.28
N ARG A 140 -11.14 13.72 -15.69
CA ARG A 140 -10.44 14.84 -15.07
C ARG A 140 -11.21 16.15 -15.21
N ALA A 141 -11.82 16.38 -16.36
CA ALA A 141 -12.67 17.56 -16.58
C ALA A 141 -13.81 17.66 -15.56
N LYS A 142 -14.35 16.54 -15.09
CA LYS A 142 -15.40 16.49 -14.05
C LYS A 142 -14.90 16.88 -12.65
N LEU A 143 -13.59 16.99 -12.46
CA LEU A 143 -12.94 17.36 -11.19
C LEU A 143 -12.30 18.75 -11.24
N ALA A 144 -12.37 19.42 -12.39
CA ALA A 144 -11.79 20.75 -12.56
C ALA A 144 -12.34 21.72 -11.52
N GLY A 145 -11.44 22.45 -10.84
CA GLY A 145 -11.79 23.46 -9.84
C GLY A 145 -12.16 22.93 -8.45
N LYS A 146 -12.12 21.61 -8.19
CA LYS A 146 -12.49 21.08 -6.85
C LYS A 146 -11.49 21.36 -5.73
N GLY A 147 -10.23 21.68 -6.03
CA GLY A 147 -9.25 22.12 -5.02
C GLY A 147 -8.87 21.11 -3.93
N PHE A 148 -9.20 19.81 -4.07
CA PHE A 148 -8.74 18.76 -3.16
C PHE A 148 -7.26 18.42 -3.40
N ARG A 149 -6.62 17.78 -2.41
CA ARG A 149 -5.24 17.29 -2.52
C ARG A 149 -5.19 15.76 -2.42
N ILE A 150 -4.14 15.15 -2.96
CA ILE A 150 -3.98 13.68 -2.99
C ILE A 150 -2.59 13.29 -2.53
N VAL A 151 -2.54 12.39 -1.55
CA VAL A 151 -1.34 11.67 -1.11
C VAL A 151 -1.53 10.19 -1.41
N ALA A 152 -0.57 9.56 -2.09
CA ALA A 152 -0.69 8.16 -2.48
C ALA A 152 0.52 7.32 -2.08
N LEU A 153 0.28 6.05 -1.73
CA LEU A 153 1.30 5.01 -1.68
C LEU A 153 1.46 4.40 -3.07
N CYS A 154 2.61 4.67 -3.69
CA CYS A 154 2.99 4.20 -5.01
C CYS A 154 4.14 3.18 -4.89
N SER A 155 3.91 2.09 -4.15
CA SER A 155 4.93 1.07 -3.88
C SER A 155 5.06 0.01 -4.98
N GLY A 156 6.14 -0.77 -4.91
CA GLY A 156 6.40 -1.89 -5.81
C GLY A 156 6.65 -1.45 -7.25
N ALA A 157 6.00 -2.12 -8.21
CA ALA A 157 6.19 -1.84 -9.64
C ALA A 157 5.46 -0.58 -10.12
N MET A 158 4.66 0.07 -9.27
CA MET A 158 3.76 1.15 -9.70
C MET A 158 4.47 2.37 -10.31
N PRO A 159 5.58 2.89 -9.77
CA PRO A 159 6.29 4.02 -10.38
C PRO A 159 6.80 3.76 -11.81
N TRP A 160 6.90 2.49 -12.22
CA TRP A 160 7.31 2.09 -13.56
C TRP A 160 6.14 1.95 -14.53
N GLN A 161 4.92 1.80 -14.00
CA GLN A 161 3.69 1.62 -14.79
C GLN A 161 2.96 2.93 -15.04
N VAL A 162 3.39 4.01 -14.37
CA VAL A 162 2.63 5.25 -14.23
C VAL A 162 3.59 6.41 -14.26
N ASP A 163 3.31 7.40 -15.12
CA ASP A 163 4.05 8.65 -15.07
C ASP A 163 3.59 9.50 -13.88
N LEU A 164 4.27 9.33 -12.74
CA LEU A 164 4.01 10.14 -11.56
C LEU A 164 4.34 11.62 -11.80
N ARG A 165 5.30 11.94 -12.69
CA ARG A 165 5.67 13.33 -13.01
C ARG A 165 4.52 14.04 -13.70
N GLU A 166 3.87 13.35 -14.64
CA GLU A 166 2.67 13.85 -15.30
C GLU A 166 1.55 14.10 -14.27
N LEU A 167 1.31 13.17 -13.34
CA LEU A 167 0.28 13.33 -12.31
C LEU A 167 0.54 14.49 -11.35
N PHE A 168 1.81 14.72 -10.97
CA PHE A 168 2.20 15.91 -10.20
C PHE A 168 1.97 17.19 -11.00
N GLY A 169 2.38 17.22 -12.29
CA GLY A 169 2.19 18.36 -13.17
C GLY A 169 0.72 18.71 -13.43
N GLN A 170 -0.15 17.71 -13.43
CA GLN A 170 -1.60 17.86 -13.57
C GLN A 170 -2.32 18.20 -12.25
N GLY A 171 -1.61 18.27 -11.12
CA GLY A 171 -2.22 18.47 -9.81
C GLY A 171 -3.09 17.30 -9.32
N LEU A 172 -2.94 16.12 -9.91
CA LEU A 172 -3.65 14.89 -9.51
C LEU A 172 -2.88 14.09 -8.46
N LEU A 173 -1.68 14.54 -8.10
CA LEU A 173 -0.85 13.97 -7.06
C LEU A 173 -0.09 15.12 -6.39
N HIS A 174 -0.05 15.12 -5.06
CA HIS A 174 0.57 16.19 -4.28
C HIS A 174 1.69 15.67 -3.37
N ALA A 175 1.59 14.40 -2.98
CA ALA A 175 2.71 13.66 -2.41
C ALA A 175 2.57 12.17 -2.75
N ALA A 176 3.69 11.49 -2.89
CA ALA A 176 3.74 10.06 -3.17
C ALA A 176 4.80 9.37 -2.32
N ILE A 177 4.46 8.26 -1.69
CA ILE A 177 5.46 7.38 -1.08
C ILE A 177 5.82 6.31 -2.11
N ILE A 178 7.09 6.21 -2.47
CA ILE A 178 7.58 5.17 -3.39
C ILE A 178 8.59 4.26 -2.70
N SER A 179 8.69 3.02 -3.18
CA SER A 179 9.76 2.10 -2.79
C SER A 179 11.10 2.59 -3.34
N ARG A 180 12.16 2.51 -2.55
CA ARG A 180 13.53 2.75 -3.05
C ARG A 180 13.93 1.62 -3.99
N GLY A 181 14.57 1.96 -5.10
CA GLY A 181 15.05 0.97 -6.08
C GLY A 181 16.22 0.11 -5.57
N ALA A 182 17.03 0.66 -4.66
CA ALA A 182 18.15 -0.03 -4.03
C ALA A 182 18.22 0.35 -2.53
N PRO A 183 17.46 -0.32 -1.66
CA PRO A 183 17.66 -0.17 -0.22
C PRO A 183 19.06 -0.67 0.16
N SER A 184 19.63 -0.14 1.27
CA SER A 184 20.90 -0.65 1.79
C SER A 184 20.80 -2.15 2.09
N ALA A 185 21.84 -2.93 1.82
CA ALA A 185 21.81 -4.38 2.08
C ALA A 185 21.70 -4.70 3.59
N THR A 186 22.14 -3.77 4.45
CA THR A 186 22.10 -3.93 5.91
C THR A 186 20.77 -3.45 6.45
N LEU A 187 19.97 -4.37 6.99
CA LEU A 187 18.71 -4.04 7.65
C LEU A 187 18.94 -3.13 8.87
N PRO A 188 18.02 -2.18 9.14
CA PRO A 188 18.07 -1.39 10.36
C PRO A 188 18.00 -2.28 11.61
N GLN A 189 18.86 -2.01 12.59
CA GLN A 189 18.81 -2.64 13.92
C GLN A 189 18.35 -1.64 14.97
N THR A 190 17.16 -1.07 14.76
CA THR A 190 16.59 -0.03 15.62
C THR A 190 15.08 -0.19 15.72
N GLU A 191 14.50 0.27 16.83
CA GLU A 191 13.05 0.38 17.01
C GLU A 191 12.49 1.67 16.38
N ASP A 192 13.34 2.52 15.79
CA ASP A 192 12.91 3.75 15.15
C ASP A 192 12.27 3.49 13.78
N SER A 193 10.94 3.57 13.75
CA SER A 193 10.11 3.48 12.55
C SER A 193 10.55 4.43 11.42
N GLN A 194 11.13 5.59 11.73
CA GLN A 194 11.60 6.54 10.71
C GLN A 194 12.81 6.02 9.96
N VAL A 195 13.74 5.35 10.64
CA VAL A 195 14.90 4.70 10.01
C VAL A 195 14.41 3.57 9.10
N TRP A 196 13.44 2.77 9.54
CA TRP A 196 12.80 1.75 8.71
C TRP A 196 12.15 2.33 7.46
N PHE A 197 11.41 3.44 7.60
CA PHE A 197 10.83 4.12 6.44
C PHE A 197 11.90 4.57 5.45
N HIS A 198 12.91 5.31 5.91
CA HIS A 198 13.95 5.85 5.03
C HIS A 198 14.80 4.77 4.37
N HIS A 199 14.90 3.60 4.98
CA HIS A 199 15.59 2.46 4.40
C HIS A 199 14.85 1.89 3.17
N PHE A 200 13.53 1.72 3.25
CA PHE A 200 12.74 1.06 2.20
C PHE A 200 11.98 2.00 1.26
N TYR A 201 11.68 3.21 1.72
CA TYR A 201 10.79 4.14 1.06
C TYR A 201 11.37 5.54 1.01
N GLN A 202 10.78 6.36 0.16
CA GLN A 202 11.01 7.80 0.13
C GLN A 202 9.72 8.54 -0.20
N LEU A 203 9.60 9.76 0.33
CA LEU A 203 8.50 10.66 0.04
C LEU A 203 8.89 11.56 -1.14
N ILE A 204 8.10 11.53 -2.19
CA ILE A 204 8.21 12.40 -3.36
C ILE A 204 7.13 13.46 -3.31
N THR A 205 7.54 14.68 -3.63
CA THR A 205 6.68 15.86 -3.74
C THR A 205 6.96 16.55 -5.08
N PRO A 206 6.16 17.54 -5.51
CA PRO A 206 6.47 18.31 -6.71
C PRO A 206 7.90 18.87 -6.73
N ALA A 207 8.45 19.23 -5.56
CA ALA A 207 9.81 19.76 -5.44
C ALA A 207 10.93 18.72 -5.65
N SER A 208 10.65 17.44 -5.35
CA SER A 208 11.63 16.34 -5.48
C SER A 208 11.31 15.38 -6.63
N VAL A 209 10.35 15.75 -7.47
CA VAL A 209 9.84 14.90 -8.57
C VAL A 209 10.93 14.57 -9.59
N THR A 210 11.92 15.46 -9.73
CA THR A 210 13.05 15.31 -10.65
C THR A 210 13.99 14.17 -10.27
N GLU A 211 14.01 13.78 -9.00
CA GLU A 211 14.86 12.71 -8.44
C GLU A 211 14.28 11.31 -8.68
N MET A 212 13.09 11.18 -9.26
CA MET A 212 12.50 9.88 -9.57
C MET A 212 13.22 9.18 -10.74
N PRO A 213 13.49 7.88 -10.65
CA PRO A 213 13.98 7.11 -11.79
C PRO A 213 12.96 7.17 -12.93
N PHE A 214 13.42 7.38 -14.16
CA PHE A 214 12.55 7.38 -15.34
C PHE A 214 11.88 6.01 -15.50
N PRO A 215 10.61 5.94 -15.92
CA PRO A 215 10.04 4.67 -16.36
C PRO A 215 10.93 4.13 -17.49
N VAL A 216 11.51 2.94 -17.30
CA VAL A 216 12.19 2.23 -18.38
C VAL A 216 11.11 1.93 -19.41
N ASN A 217 11.22 2.55 -20.60
CA ASN A 217 10.30 2.41 -21.72
C ASN A 217 9.65 1.02 -21.77
N ALA A 218 8.33 0.96 -21.57
CA ALA A 218 7.51 -0.23 -21.79
C ALA A 218 7.36 -0.50 -23.30
N GLY A 219 8.50 -0.62 -23.99
CA GLY A 219 8.64 -0.78 -25.43
C GLY A 219 9.85 -1.65 -25.75
N SER A 220 9.94 -2.81 -25.11
CA SER A 220 10.74 -3.94 -25.61
C SER A 220 10.30 -5.23 -24.91
N ARG A 221 9.26 -5.86 -25.46
CA ARG A 221 9.07 -7.32 -25.54
C ARG A 221 7.80 -7.61 -26.31
#